data_AF-A0A4P1S1J5-F1
#
_entry.id   AF-A0A4P1S1J5-F1
#
_cell.length_a   1.000
_cell.length_b   1.000
_cell.length_c   1.000
_cell.angle_alpha   90.00
_cell.angle_beta   90.00
_cell.angle_gamma   90.00
#
_symmetry.space_group_name_H-M   'P 1'
#
loop_
_entity.id
_entity.type
_entity.pdbx_description
1 polymer ?
#
loop_
_entity_poly.entity_id
_entity_poly.type
_entity_poly.pdbx_seq_one_letter_code
_entity_poly.pdbx_strand_id
1 'polypeptide(L)' 'MSDSSRFVDHKELLKCKFCGITEEETTLLQKCPMCFAIFCPNCGYSFGGRQFCSKSCANYFYFGEGDEEE' A
#
# COMPACT_ATOMS: atom_id res chain seq x y z
N MET A 1 -15.15 -18.51 -39.72
CA MET A 1 -13.84 -18.43 -39.06
C MET A 1 -13.71 -17.02 -38.54
N SER A 2 -13.98 -16.80 -37.25
CA SER A 2 -13.89 -15.48 -36.63
C SER A 2 -13.32 -15.66 -35.23
N ASP A 3 -12.18 -15.03 -35.03
CA ASP A 3 -11.19 -15.20 -33.97
C ASP A 3 -11.78 -14.95 -32.57
N SER A 4 -11.68 -15.95 -31.69
CA SER A 4 -11.95 -15.80 -30.25
C SER A 4 -10.78 -15.08 -29.60
N SER A 5 -10.80 -13.74 -29.64
CA SER A 5 -9.89 -12.90 -28.87
C SER A 5 -9.91 -13.32 -27.40
N ARG A 6 -8.82 -13.95 -26.97
CA ARG A 6 -8.57 -14.33 -25.58
C ARG A 6 -8.43 -13.06 -24.77
N PHE A 7 -9.40 -12.77 -23.92
CA PHE A 7 -9.26 -11.81 -22.84
C PHE A 7 -8.18 -12.34 -21.90
N VAL A 8 -6.96 -11.84 -22.03
CA VAL A 8 -5.94 -12.02 -20.99
C VAL A 8 -6.28 -11.00 -19.91
N ASP A 9 -6.97 -11.45 -18.86
CA ASP A 9 -7.13 -10.70 -17.63
C ASP A 9 -5.73 -10.46 -17.03
N HIS A 10 -5.07 -9.37 -17.43
CA HIS A 10 -3.86 -8.88 -16.80
C HIS A 10 -4.22 -8.33 -15.43
N LYS A 11 -4.37 -9.23 -14.46
CA LYS A 11 -4.52 -8.88 -13.04
C LYS A 11 -3.19 -8.27 -12.58
N GLU A 12 -3.13 -6.95 -12.42
CA GLU A 12 -1.99 -6.31 -11.76
C GLU A 12 -1.92 -6.81 -10.31
N LEU A 13 -0.96 -7.70 -10.04
CA LEU A 13 -0.75 -8.25 -8.72
C LEU A 13 -0.24 -7.16 -7.77
N LEU A 14 -0.99 -6.92 -6.69
CA LEU A 14 -0.54 -6.06 -5.61
C LEU A 14 0.71 -6.68 -4.96
N LYS A 15 1.73 -5.85 -4.73
CA LYS A 15 2.98 -6.27 -4.09
C LYS A 15 3.50 -5.23 -3.13
N CYS A 16 4.14 -5.67 -2.06
CA CYS A 16 4.85 -4.78 -1.15
C CYS A 16 5.98 -4.05 -1.90
N LYS A 17 6.02 -2.72 -1.82
CA LYS A 17 7.08 -1.94 -2.47
C LYS A 17 8.50 -2.17 -1.93
N PHE A 18 8.63 -2.78 -0.74
CA PHE A 18 9.92 -2.93 -0.05
C PHE A 18 10.54 -4.31 -0.26
N CYS A 19 9.78 -5.37 -0.02
CA CYS A 19 10.27 -6.74 -0.15
C CYS A 19 9.74 -7.48 -1.39
N GLY A 20 8.78 -6.90 -2.11
CA GLY A 20 8.21 -7.51 -3.31
C GLY A 20 7.18 -8.61 -3.06
N ILE A 21 6.92 -8.99 -1.79
CA ILE A 21 5.91 -10.02 -1.48
C ILE A 21 4.56 -9.66 -2.09
N THR A 22 3.97 -10.62 -2.77
CA THR A 22 2.74 -10.48 -3.55
C THR A 22 1.51 -10.80 -2.72
N GLU A 23 0.33 -10.43 -3.21
CA GLU A 23 -0.96 -10.79 -2.59
C GLU A 23 -1.22 -12.31 -2.55
N GLU A 24 -0.58 -13.08 -3.45
CA GLU A 24 -0.64 -14.55 -3.46
C GLU A 24 0.16 -15.16 -2.31
N GLU A 25 1.29 -14.53 -1.95
CA GLU A 25 2.14 -14.95 -0.85
C GLU A 25 1.65 -14.41 0.52
N THR A 26 0.97 -13.27 0.54
CA THR A 26 0.34 -12.72 1.74
C THR A 26 -0.93 -11.93 1.43
N THR A 27 -2.04 -12.37 2.00
CA THR A 27 -3.34 -11.67 1.89
C THR A 27 -3.43 -10.42 2.77
N LEU A 28 -2.36 -10.09 3.51
CA LEU A 28 -2.34 -9.01 4.49
C LEU A 28 -1.66 -7.73 3.98
N LEU A 29 -1.44 -7.60 2.66
CA LEU A 29 -0.95 -6.34 2.09
C LEU A 29 -1.87 -5.18 2.49
N GLN A 30 -1.25 -4.09 2.94
CA GLN A 30 -1.92 -2.87 3.39
C GLN A 30 -1.60 -1.71 2.45
N LYS A 31 -2.52 -0.75 2.37
CA LYS A 31 -2.32 0.51 1.64
C LYS A 31 -2.04 1.64 2.63
N CYS A 32 -0.98 2.39 2.43
CA CYS A 32 -0.63 3.48 3.35
C CYS A 32 -1.65 4.62 3.21
N PRO A 33 -2.24 5.13 4.30
CA PRO A 33 -3.22 6.21 4.23
C PRO A 33 -2.61 7.55 3.78
N MET A 34 -1.29 7.74 3.91
CA MET A 34 -0.63 8.99 3.53
C MET A 34 -0.18 9.06 2.07
N CYS A 35 0.40 8.00 1.55
CA CYS A 35 1.02 8.01 0.22
C CYS A 35 0.48 6.91 -0.71
N PHE A 36 -0.52 6.16 -0.25
CA PHE A 36 -1.18 5.10 -1.03
C PHE A 36 -0.30 3.96 -1.50
N ALA A 37 0.96 3.88 -1.04
CA ALA A 37 1.86 2.76 -1.31
C ALA A 37 1.36 1.45 -0.68
N ILE A 38 1.55 0.35 -1.41
CA ILE A 38 1.28 -1.01 -0.94
C ILE A 38 2.49 -1.54 -0.15
N PHE A 39 2.25 -2.09 1.04
CA PHE A 39 3.28 -2.67 1.89
C PHE A 39 2.74 -3.87 2.69
N CYS A 40 3.60 -4.79 3.10
CA CYS A 40 3.21 -5.91 3.95
C CYS A 40 3.34 -5.56 5.44
N PRO A 41 2.70 -6.30 6.36
CA PRO A 41 2.75 -6.02 7.80
C PRO A 41 4.18 -6.04 8.38
N ASN A 42 5.08 -6.84 7.79
CA ASN A 42 6.47 -6.95 8.23
C ASN A 42 7.32 -5.73 7.85
N CYS A 43 7.04 -5.10 6.70
CA CYS A 43 7.71 -3.88 6.28
C CYS A 43 6.99 -2.61 6.76
N GLY A 44 5.81 -2.75 7.37
CA GLY A 44 5.02 -1.66 7.91
C GLY A 44 5.56 -1.12 9.22
N TYR A 45 5.24 0.15 9.49
CA TYR A 45 5.46 0.80 10.77
C TYR A 45 4.12 0.94 11.51
N SER A 46 4.02 0.33 12.70
CA SER A 46 2.85 0.45 13.58
C SER A 46 2.97 1.69 14.47
N PHE A 47 1.96 2.55 14.45
CA PHE A 47 1.87 3.70 15.34
C PHE A 47 0.41 4.11 15.57
N GLY A 48 0.05 4.45 16.81
CA GLY A 48 -1.30 4.91 17.16
C GLY A 48 -2.43 3.93 16.78
N GLY A 49 -2.15 2.62 16.75
CA GLY A 49 -3.11 1.58 16.36
C GLY A 49 -3.31 1.41 14.85
N ARG A 50 -2.51 2.07 14.01
CA ARG A 50 -2.55 1.98 12.54
C ARG A 50 -1.19 1.53 11.97
N GLN A 51 -1.21 1.07 10.72
CA GLN A 51 -0.03 0.67 9.96
C GLN A 51 0.25 1.67 8.84
N PHE A 52 1.53 2.01 8.66
CA PHE A 52 2.02 2.93 7.65
C PHE A 52 3.20 2.32 6.89
N CYS A 53 3.47 2.77 5.66
CA CYS A 53 4.65 2.31 4.96
C CYS A 53 5.97 2.84 5.54
N SER A 54 5.93 3.86 6.41
CA SER A 54 7.12 4.44 7.06
C SER A 54 6.77 5.25 8.31
N LYS A 55 7.77 5.47 9.17
CA LYS A 55 7.67 6.39 10.31
C LYS A 55 7.36 7.83 9.89
N SER A 56 7.90 8.28 8.75
CA SER A 56 7.60 9.62 8.22
C SER A 56 6.12 9.78 7.87
N CYS A 57 5.51 8.78 7.24
CA CYS A 57 4.08 8.80 6.95
C CYS A 57 3.23 8.75 8.23
N ALA A 58 3.63 7.96 9.23
CA ALA A 58 2.94 7.97 10.52
C ALA A 58 3.04 9.34 11.20
N ASN A 59 4.24 9.91 11.27
CA ASN A 59 4.45 11.23 11.85
C ASN A 59 3.64 12.31 11.13
N TYR A 60 3.64 12.29 9.80
CA TYR A 60 2.84 13.24 9.03
C TYR A 60 1.34 13.05 9.27
N PHE A 61 0.84 11.80 9.33
CA PHE A 61 -0.58 11.55 9.58
C PHE A 61 -1.06 12.08 10.94
N TYR A 62 -0.21 11.96 11.98
CA TYR A 62 -0.60 12.36 13.34
C TYR A 62 -0.19 13.80 13.73
N PHE A 63 0.84 14.35 13.08
CA PHE A 63 1.46 15.62 13.46
C PHE A 63 1.77 16.54 12.26
N GLY A 64 1.50 16.10 11.03
CA GLY A 64 1.89 16.76 9.78
C GLY A 64 0.90 17.79 9.24
N GLU A 65 -0.16 18.11 9.99
CA GLU A 65 -0.96 19.31 9.76
C GLU A 65 -1.15 20.01 11.09
N GLY A 66 -0.21 20.92 11.34
CA GLY A 66 -0.29 21.96 12.35
C GLY A 66 0.40 23.18 11.77
N ASP A 67 -0.07 23.63 10.60
CA ASP A 67 -0.11 25.05 10.21
C ASP A 67 -0.71 25.21 8.79
N GLU A 68 -1.43 26.34 8.66
CA GLU A 68 -2.04 27.00 7.50
C GLU A 68 -3.56 26.79 7.34
N GLU A 69 -4.44 27.79 7.50
CA GLU A 69 -4.30 29.26 7.68
C GLU A 69 -5.66 29.82 8.20
N GLU A 70 -5.61 30.79 9.14
CA GLU A 70 -6.65 31.74 9.64
C GLU A 70 -8.08 31.27 10.00
#